data_AF-A0AAE3ZJB6-F1
#
_entry.id   AF-A0AAE3ZJB6-F1
#
_cell.length_a   1.000
_cell.length_b   1.000
_cell.length_c   1.000
_cell.angle_alpha   90.00
_cell.angle_beta   90.00
_cell.angle_gamma   90.00
#
_symmetry.space_group_name_H-M   'P 1'
#
loop_
_entity.id
_entity.type
_entity.pdbx_description
1 polymer ?
#
loop_
_entity_poly.entity_id
_entity_poly.type
_entity_poly.pdbx_seq_one_letter_code
_entity_poly.pdbx_strand_id
1 'polypeptide(L)'
;MDLQLAGKRVLVTGASKGLGLGLVRAFTDEGAKVVAVARRSTPELDATGATFVAADLTRPDGPRRAVETALEADPRPRRGRQQRRRRQPARRGLR
;
A
#
# COMPACT_ATOMS: atom_id res chain seq x y z
N MET A 1 1.94 -5.43 -16.14
CA MET A 1 2.63 -4.28 -16.79
C MET A 1 3.79 -3.96 -15.86
N ASP A 2 5.06 -3.89 -16.27
CA ASP A 2 6.13 -3.70 -15.27
C ASP A 2 6.10 -2.29 -14.64
N LEU A 3 5.43 -2.19 -13.49
CA LEU A 3 5.33 -0.96 -12.69
C LEU A 3 6.46 -0.84 -11.65
N GLN A 4 7.36 -1.84 -11.57
CA GLN A 4 8.46 -1.89 -10.61
C GLN A 4 8.00 -1.77 -9.14
N LEU A 5 6.84 -2.34 -8.83
CA LEU A 5 6.20 -2.28 -7.50
C LEU A 5 6.52 -3.47 -6.59
N ALA A 6 7.24 -4.47 -7.08
CA ALA A 6 7.67 -5.62 -6.30
C ALA A 6 8.36 -5.20 -4.99
N GLY A 7 7.83 -5.69 -3.86
CA GLY A 7 8.33 -5.39 -2.52
C GLY A 7 8.10 -3.96 -2.03
N LYS A 8 7.45 -3.08 -2.80
CA LYS A 8 7.00 -1.76 -2.34
C LYS A 8 5.81 -1.93 -1.39
N ARG A 9 5.54 -0.88 -0.61
CA ARG A 9 4.34 -0.81 0.23
C ARG A 9 3.32 0.07 -0.45
N VAL A 10 2.07 -0.37 -0.44
CA VAL A 10 0.96 0.41 -0.94
C VAL A 10 -0.16 0.39 0.09
N LEU A 11 -0.63 1.58 0.48
CA LEU A 11 -1.83 1.74 1.29
C LEU A 11 -2.97 2.14 0.35
N VAL A 12 -4.05 1.36 0.31
CA VAL A 12 -5.22 1.67 -0.51
C VAL A 12 -6.41 1.96 0.40
N THR A 13 -7.01 3.14 0.27
CA THR A 13 -8.22 3.53 1.01
C THR A 13 -9.47 3.25 0.20
N GLY A 14 -10.61 3.00 0.86
CA GLY A 14 -11.84 2.63 0.17
C GLY A 14 -11.72 1.28 -0.54
N ALA A 15 -10.90 0.38 0.00
CA ALA A 15 -10.46 -0.84 -0.65
C ALA A 15 -11.51 -1.95 -0.78
N SER A 16 -12.66 -1.83 -0.11
CA SER A 16 -13.66 -2.91 -0.02
C SER A 16 -14.39 -3.21 -1.33
N LYS A 17 -14.44 -2.27 -2.29
CA LYS A 17 -15.15 -2.46 -3.57
C LYS A 17 -14.71 -1.47 -4.65
N GLY A 18 -15.20 -1.67 -5.87
CA GLY A 18 -15.02 -0.74 -6.98
C GLY A 18 -13.55 -0.51 -7.32
N LEU A 19 -13.18 0.75 -7.57
CA LEU A 19 -11.81 1.12 -7.93
C LEU A 19 -10.79 0.76 -6.86
N GLY A 20 -11.12 0.95 -5.58
CA GLY A 20 -10.20 0.60 -4.49
C GLY A 20 -9.84 -0.88 -4.49
N LEU A 21 -10.83 -1.75 -4.67
CA LEU A 21 -10.60 -3.20 -4.78
C LEU A 21 -9.80 -3.56 -6.04
N GLY A 22 -10.11 -2.92 -7.18
CA GLY A 22 -9.36 -3.09 -8.42
C GLY A 22 -7.88 -2.72 -8.28
N LEU A 23 -7.59 -1.62 -7.58
CA LEU A 23 -6.22 -1.20 -7.27
C LEU A 23 -5.51 -2.19 -6.34
N VAL A 24 -6.19 -2.70 -5.31
CA VAL A 24 -5.61 -3.73 -4.43
C VAL A 24 -5.17 -4.95 -5.24
N ARG A 25 -6.03 -5.47 -6.11
CA ARG A 25 -5.70 -6.59 -7.00
C ARG A 25 -4.48 -6.27 -7.86
N ALA A 26 -4.53 -5.16 -8.59
CA ALA A 26 -3.45 -4.78 -9.49
C ALA A 26 -2.09 -4.63 -8.76
N PHE A 27 -2.09 -4.02 -7.57
CA PHE A 27 -0.86 -3.87 -6.80
C PHE A 27 -0.34 -5.18 -6.21
N THR A 28 -1.24 -6.06 -5.74
CA THR A 28 -0.84 -7.38 -5.26
C THR A 28 -0.25 -8.23 -6.39
N ASP A 29 -0.89 -8.21 -7.57
CA ASP A 29 -0.42 -8.94 -8.76
C ASP A 29 0.97 -8.47 -9.22
N GLU A 30 1.29 -7.19 -9.04
CA GLU A 30 2.61 -6.61 -9.30
C GLU A 30 3.63 -6.85 -8.15
N GLY A 31 3.29 -7.71 -7.18
CA GLY A 31 4.17 -8.13 -6.09
C GLY A 31 4.37 -7.09 -5.00
N ALA A 32 3.52 -6.07 -4.93
CA ALA A 32 3.55 -5.10 -3.84
C ALA A 32 3.03 -5.73 -2.53
N LYS A 33 3.43 -5.15 -1.40
CA LYS A 33 2.83 -5.42 -0.09
C LYS A 33 1.71 -4.41 0.12
N VAL A 34 0.48 -4.87 -0.04
CA VAL A 34 -0.71 -4.01 -0.04
C VAL A 34 -1.39 -4.06 1.32
N VAL A 35 -1.67 -2.89 1.88
CA VAL A 35 -2.54 -2.70 3.03
C VAL A 35 -3.84 -2.06 2.54
N ALA A 36 -4.95 -2.76 2.74
CA ALA A 36 -6.28 -2.38 2.31
C ALA A 36 -7.06 -1.78 3.48
N VAL A 37 -7.41 -0.49 3.37
CA VAL A 37 -8.15 0.25 4.38
C VAL A 37 -9.59 0.45 3.94
N ALA A 38 -10.52 -0.06 4.74
CA ALA A 38 -11.95 0.20 4.60
C ALA A 38 -12.66 0.04 5.94
N ARG A 39 -13.95 0.36 6.01
CA ARG A 39 -14.74 0.18 7.24
C ARG A 39 -15.06 -1.30 7.52
N ARG A 40 -15.12 -2.14 6.49
CA ARG A 40 -15.43 -3.57 6.56
C ARG A 40 -14.66 -4.30 5.47
N SER A 41 -14.27 -5.54 5.73
CA SER A 41 -13.78 -6.43 4.67
C SER A 41 -14.94 -7.00 3.85
N THR A 42 -14.62 -7.56 2.69
CA THR A 42 -15.52 -8.34 1.84
C THR A 42 -14.80 -9.60 1.35
N PRO A 43 -15.54 -10.67 0.98
CA PRO A 43 -14.91 -11.89 0.46
C PRO A 43 -13.98 -11.63 -0.73
N GLU A 44 -14.33 -10.68 -1.59
CA GLU A 44 -13.52 -10.32 -2.75
C GLU A 44 -12.23 -9.59 -2.37
N LEU A 45 -12.23 -8.84 -1.26
CA LEU A 45 -11.04 -8.21 -0.72
C LEU A 45 -10.16 -9.25 0.00
N ASP A 46 -10.75 -10.13 0.79
CA ASP A 46 -10.03 -11.19 1.50
C ASP A 46 -9.31 -12.12 0.52
N ALA A 47 -9.94 -12.43 -0.63
CA ALA A 47 -9.35 -13.23 -1.70
C ALA A 47 -8.11 -12.59 -2.36
N THR A 48 -7.87 -11.28 -2.17
CA THR A 48 -6.67 -10.61 -2.71
C THR A 48 -5.40 -10.94 -1.94
N GLY A 49 -5.50 -11.45 -0.71
CA GLY A 49 -4.33 -11.66 0.16
C GLY A 49 -3.67 -10.37 0.67
N ALA A 50 -4.27 -9.20 0.42
CA ALA A 50 -3.82 -7.94 1.00
C ALA A 50 -4.10 -7.91 2.51
N THR A 51 -3.29 -7.16 3.26
CA THR A 51 -3.52 -6.99 4.69
C THR A 51 -4.64 -6.00 4.93
N PHE A 52 -5.72 -6.44 5.56
CA PHE A 52 -6.89 -5.58 5.83
C PHE A 52 -6.73 -4.76 7.12
N VAL A 53 -7.14 -3.50 7.07
CA VAL A 53 -7.23 -2.58 8.21
C VAL A 53 -8.59 -1.92 8.24
N ALA A 54 -9.31 -2.09 9.36
CA ALA A 54 -10.58 -1.43 9.59
C ALA A 54 -10.37 0.03 10.01
N ALA A 55 -10.80 1.00 9.19
CA ALA A 55 -10.79 2.42 9.56
C ALA A 55 -11.89 3.23 8.87
N ASP A 56 -12.34 4.29 9.55
CA ASP A 56 -13.21 5.33 8.99
C ASP A 56 -12.43 6.64 8.90
N LEU A 57 -12.10 7.06 7.67
CA LEU A 57 -11.27 8.23 7.41
C LEU A 57 -12.01 9.57 7.58
N THR A 58 -13.33 9.54 7.80
CA THR A 58 -14.12 10.75 8.09
C THR A 58 -13.99 11.17 9.55
N ARG A 59 -13.49 10.28 10.43
CA ARG A 59 -13.22 10.60 11.82
C ARG A 59 -11.89 11.35 11.96
N PRO A 60 -11.78 12.30 12.91
CA PRO A 60 -10.54 13.06 13.13
C PRO A 60 -9.30 12.19 13.39
N ASP A 61 -9.48 11.02 14.03
CA ASP A 61 -8.42 10.05 14.32
C ASP A 61 -8.25 8.97 13.24
N GLY A 62 -9.16 8.90 12.28
CA GLY A 62 -9.22 7.88 11.23
C GLY A 62 -7.95 7.74 10.41
N PRO A 63 -7.44 8.82 9.78
CA PRO A 63 -6.23 8.77 8.98
C PRO A 63 -4.99 8.35 9.78
N ARG A 64 -4.84 8.86 11.02
CA ARG A 64 -3.73 8.49 11.91
C ARG A 64 -3.76 6.99 12.20
N ARG A 65 -4.91 6.48 12.66
CA ARG A 65 -5.09 5.05 12.95
C ARG A 65 -4.83 4.19 11.72
N ALA A 66 -5.35 4.58 10.55
CA ALA A 66 -5.13 3.83 9.31
C ALA A 66 -3.64 3.68 8.97
N VAL A 67 -2.86 4.76 9.15
CA VAL A 67 -1.41 4.71 8.91
C VAL A 67 -0.69 3.92 9.99
N GLU A 68 -1.00 4.13 11.26
CA GLU A 68 -0.35 3.42 12.38
C GLU A 68 -0.58 1.92 12.29
N THR A 69 -1.83 1.48 12.16
CA THR A 69 -2.16 0.06 12.00
C THR A 69 -1.53 -0.53 10.74
N ALA A 70 -1.45 0.23 9.64
CA ALA A 70 -0.76 -0.22 8.43
C ALA A 70 0.76 -0.38 8.63
N LEU A 71 1.39 0.49 9.41
CA LEU A 71 2.82 0.42 9.75
C LEU A 71 3.12 -0.71 10.73
N GLU A 72 2.19 -1.03 11.61
CA GLU A 72 2.27 -2.18 12.53
C GLU A 72 2.07 -3.51 11.81
N ALA A 73 1.15 -3.55 10.84
CA ALA A 73 0.85 -4.77 10.07
C ALA A 73 1.99 -5.20 9.13
N ASP A 74 2.81 -4.25 8.65
CA ASP A 74 4.08 -4.53 7.98
C ASP A 74 5.17 -3.72 8.71
N PRO A 75 5.88 -4.27 9.71
CA PRO A 75 7.02 -3.61 10.32
C PRO A 75 8.25 -3.72 9.40
N ARG A 76 8.91 -2.59 9.08
CA ARG A 76 10.22 -2.62 8.40
C ARG A 76 11.25 -1.84 9.18
N PRO A 77 12.51 -2.30 9.19
CA PRO A 77 13.61 -1.53 9.75
C PRO A 77 13.70 -0.19 9.03
N ARG A 78 13.79 0.90 9.80
CA ARG A 78 13.95 2.25 9.26
C ARG A 78 15.22 2.28 8.41
N ARG A 79 15.07 2.30 7.08
CA ARG A 79 16.22 2.51 6.20
C ARG A 79 16.83 3.87 6.53
N GLY A 80 18.09 3.86 7.00
CA GLY A 80 18.84 5.07 7.30
C GLY A 80 18.84 6.04 6.12
N ARG A 81 18.83 7.36 6.40
CA ARG A 81 18.73 8.45 5.40
C ARG A 81 19.69 8.29 4.21
N GLN A 82 20.85 7.66 4.41
CA GLN A 82 21.87 7.44 3.37
C GLN A 82 21.42 6.48 2.25
N GLN A 83 20.56 5.50 2.53
CA GLN A 83 20.11 4.53 1.51
C GLN A 83 19.06 5.09 0.56
N ARG A 84 18.40 6.22 0.91
CA ARG A 84 17.40 6.87 0.05
C ARG A 84 18.02 7.57 -1.16
N ARG A 85 19.25 8.09 -1.03
CA ARG A 85 19.96 8.78 -2.12
C ARG A 85 20.44 7.86 -3.24
N ARG A 86 20.64 6.56 -2.95
CA ARG A 86 21.18 5.59 -3.92
C ARG A 86 20.14 5.02 -4.90
N ARG A 87 18.85 5.37 -4.77
CA ARG A 87 17.75 4.81 -5.59
C ARG A 87 17.12 5.77 -6.60
N GLN A 88 17.70 6.95 -6.83
CA GLN A 88 17.44 7.67 -8.08
C GLN A 88 18.33 7.05 -9.16
N PRO A 89 17.81 6.27 -10.13
CA PRO A 89 18.59 5.97 -11.31
C PRO A 89 18.82 7.28 -12.05
N ALA A 90 20.07 7.53 -12.40
CA ALA A 90 20.46 8.59 -13.30
C ALA A 90 19.60 8.49 -14.57
N ARG A 91 18.74 9.49 -14.80
CA ARG A 91 18.28 9.80 -16.16
C ARG A 91 19.52 10.33 -16.91
N ARG A 92 20.36 9.41 -17.36
CA ARG A 92 21.46 9.67 -18.28
C ARG A 92 20.85 9.91 -19.66
N GLY A 93 21.33 10.95 -20.32
CA GLY A 93 20.60 11.69 -21.36
C GLY A 93 20.22 10.88 -22.59
N LEU A 94 19.07 11.25 -23.14
CA LEU A 94 18.85 11.20 -24.57
C LEU A 94 19.00 12.63 -25.11
N ARG A 95 19.91 12.75 -26.08
CA ARG A 95 20.33 13.91 -26.87
C ARG A 95 21.45 14.75 -26.27
#